data_AF-A0AA35PF40-F1
#
_entry.id   AF-A0AA35PF40-F1
#
_cell.length_a   1.000
_cell.length_b   1.000
_cell.length_c   1.000
_cell.angle_alpha   90.00
_cell.angle_beta   90.00
_cell.angle_gamma   90.00
#
_symmetry.space_group_name_H-M   'P 1'
#
loop_
_entity.id
_entity.type
_entity.pdbx_description
1 polymer ?
#
loop_
_entity_poly.entity_id
_entity_poly.type
_entity_poly.pdbx_seq_one_letter_code
_entity_poly.pdbx_strand_id
1 'polypeptide(L)'
;MGPASSLHLFLLGLLITSSMSQGTSENLSCPENWLYIQKICYGVFDARASWEDAENNCQKYGPNVHLSSILTEKEAALISSYILDKHPGSEGIWIGLHDPFRSGKWRWADSSTVFFSPWIDSTPQPSWTELCAMLTYDKEFTKWKAAPCSLRLRWSKRLEGGASAGRAGGRAKGDRSINAPREHERMPAVDKKAKKGGAEAKKGGKKGEEEAEEEGGGEEVEEEVEGEEKELTEEEKDQREKEEAIQKIKRGATNTFWLCLLMIIGSSVLYHNYEQRVIRLSDHIDAAKTIRVFFVSHNQTLDALNDTEILGLAENLAGFLRDIKTRTTAVNVAIDNIIKLINGGWQPFKGRLFYFISHPMGFDFAQSECEKLKTVLPTIVTKEEELFIEAIAKESSKGVWIGLKKDGFSWRWLDGTPYNANSSYWNELSKIPGPVLEECVEVLNECDSPGLCWEDADCTDQRSPVCVMFPDSIYLP
;
A
#
# COMPACT_ATOMS: atom_id res chain seq x y z
N MET A 1 -5.53 47.13 51.38
CA MET A 1 -6.93 47.47 51.69
C MET A 1 -7.65 47.73 50.37
N GLY A 2 -8.19 46.69 49.73
CA GLY A 2 -9.64 46.44 49.69
C GLY A 2 -10.09 46.39 48.22
N PRO A 3 -11.13 45.63 47.86
CA PRO A 3 -11.03 44.57 46.85
C PRO A 3 -11.66 44.95 45.49
N ALA A 4 -10.92 44.79 44.39
CA ALA A 4 -11.46 44.89 43.03
C ALA A 4 -10.79 43.89 42.06
N SER A 5 -10.34 42.73 42.57
CA SER A 5 -9.56 41.76 41.78
C SER A 5 -10.21 40.38 41.70
N SER A 6 -11.50 40.24 42.00
CA SER A 6 -12.18 38.93 42.01
C SER A 6 -13.30 38.73 40.98
N LEU A 7 -13.48 39.66 40.01
CA LEU A 7 -14.60 39.57 39.05
C LEU A 7 -14.21 39.48 37.56
N HIS A 8 -12.91 39.56 37.23
CA HIS A 8 -12.46 39.36 35.83
C HIS A 8 -11.93 37.95 35.51
N LEU A 9 -11.80 37.07 36.51
CA LEU A 9 -11.42 35.66 36.30
C LEU A 9 -12.63 34.73 36.10
N PHE A 10 -13.87 35.24 36.18
CA PHE A 10 -15.09 34.43 36.00
C PHE A 10 -15.74 34.57 34.61
N LEU A 11 -15.25 35.46 33.74
CA LEU A 11 -15.77 35.63 32.37
C LEU A 11 -14.83 35.10 31.26
N LEU A 12 -13.64 34.63 31.61
CA LEU A 12 -12.75 33.86 30.71
C LEU A 12 -12.86 32.34 30.90
N GLY A 13 -13.79 31.88 31.75
CA GLY A 13 -14.06 30.45 32.01
C GLY A 13 -15.31 29.88 31.33
N LEU A 14 -16.03 30.65 30.49
CA LEU A 14 -17.32 30.25 29.92
C LEU A 14 -17.40 30.27 28.37
N LEU A 15 -16.26 30.25 27.67
CA LEU A 15 -16.22 30.06 26.21
C LEU A 15 -15.21 28.98 25.75
N ILE A 16 -14.85 28.03 26.63
CA ILE A 16 -14.23 26.75 26.24
C ILE A 16 -15.03 25.61 26.88
N THR A 17 -16.28 25.48 26.46
CA THR A 17 -16.95 24.17 26.41
C THR A 17 -17.58 24.04 25.02
N SER A 18 -16.75 24.16 23.99
CA SER A 18 -16.99 23.33 22.81
C SER A 18 -16.91 21.89 23.30
N SER A 19 -17.91 21.10 22.97
CA SER A 19 -17.94 19.68 23.28
C SER A 19 -16.71 19.02 22.67
N MET A 20 -15.64 18.89 23.45
CA MET A 20 -14.83 17.70 23.35
C MET A 20 -15.77 16.59 23.81
N SER A 21 -16.43 15.95 22.84
CA SER A 21 -16.88 14.59 23.04
C SER A 21 -15.62 13.81 23.40
N GLN A 22 -15.34 13.70 24.70
CA GLN A 22 -14.63 12.55 25.21
C GLN A 22 -15.45 11.38 24.68
N GLY A 23 -14.96 10.74 23.62
CA GLY A 23 -15.44 9.44 23.23
C GLY A 23 -15.27 8.59 24.47
N THR A 24 -16.38 8.38 25.19
CA THR A 24 -16.45 7.32 26.16
C THR A 24 -16.13 6.09 25.34
N SER A 25 -14.95 5.52 25.57
CA SER A 25 -14.62 4.16 25.17
C SER A 25 -15.69 3.29 25.83
N GLU A 26 -16.81 3.08 25.15
CA GLU A 26 -17.77 2.08 25.54
C GLU A 26 -16.99 0.78 25.60
N ASN A 27 -16.87 0.21 26.80
CA ASN A 27 -16.28 -1.11 26.96
C ASN A 27 -17.15 -2.07 26.15
N LEU A 28 -16.71 -2.44 24.94
CA LEU A 28 -17.31 -3.51 24.14
C LEU A 28 -17.19 -4.81 24.94
N SER A 29 -18.20 -5.12 25.74
CA SER A 29 -18.29 -6.35 26.52
C SER A 29 -19.39 -7.23 25.93
N CYS A 30 -19.12 -8.53 25.85
CA CYS A 30 -20.14 -9.47 25.41
C CYS A 30 -21.27 -9.59 26.44
N PRO A 31 -22.49 -9.98 26.00
CA PRO A 31 -23.53 -10.38 26.93
C PRO A 31 -23.02 -11.46 27.90
N GLU A 32 -23.62 -11.53 29.09
CA GLU A 32 -23.21 -12.47 30.13
C GLU A 32 -23.22 -13.91 29.59
N ASN A 33 -22.17 -14.67 29.91
CA ASN A 33 -21.93 -16.04 29.45
C ASN A 33 -21.68 -16.21 27.94
N TRP A 34 -21.36 -15.16 27.19
CA TRP A 34 -20.93 -15.29 25.80
C TRP A 34 -19.41 -15.31 25.67
N LEU A 35 -18.90 -16.07 24.71
CA LEU A 35 -17.48 -16.15 24.38
C LEU A 35 -17.06 -14.94 23.53
N TYR A 36 -16.07 -14.19 24.01
CA TYR A 36 -15.46 -13.07 23.28
C TYR A 36 -14.24 -13.54 22.47
N ILE A 37 -14.26 -13.30 21.15
CA ILE A 37 -13.12 -13.51 20.25
C ILE A 37 -12.97 -12.27 19.39
N GLN A 38 -11.87 -11.52 19.54
CA GLN A 38 -11.49 -10.42 18.64
C GLN A 38 -12.64 -9.44 18.27
N LYS A 39 -13.39 -8.94 19.28
CA LYS A 39 -14.54 -8.01 19.14
C LYS A 39 -15.84 -8.64 18.65
N ILE A 40 -15.90 -9.96 18.56
CA ILE A 40 -17.08 -10.73 18.21
C ILE A 40 -17.51 -11.55 19.43
N CYS A 41 -18.81 -11.60 19.67
CA CYS A 41 -19.41 -12.38 20.74
C CYS A 41 -20.11 -13.60 20.17
N TYR A 42 -19.84 -14.77 20.76
CA TYR A 42 -20.45 -16.04 20.41
C TYR A 42 -21.27 -16.57 21.59
N GLY A 43 -22.50 -16.99 21.33
CA GLY A 43 -23.39 -17.53 22.36
C GLY A 43 -24.15 -18.74 21.84
N VAL A 44 -24.29 -19.77 22.67
CA VAL A 44 -25.05 -20.98 22.31
C VAL A 44 -26.36 -21.01 23.08
N PHE A 45 -27.43 -21.38 22.37
CA PHE A 45 -28.78 -21.39 22.89
C PHE A 45 -29.28 -22.82 23.01
N ASP A 46 -29.71 -23.21 24.22
CA ASP A 46 -30.06 -24.60 24.54
C ASP A 46 -31.40 -25.07 23.99
N ALA A 47 -32.25 -24.15 23.52
CA ALA A 47 -33.47 -24.50 22.82
C ALA A 47 -33.16 -25.21 21.50
N ARG A 48 -34.10 -26.02 20.99
CA ARG A 48 -33.95 -26.76 19.72
C ARG A 48 -34.85 -26.19 18.63
N ALA A 49 -34.25 -25.84 17.50
CA ALA A 49 -34.92 -25.19 16.37
C ALA A 49 -34.44 -25.76 15.03
N SER A 50 -35.28 -25.67 13.99
CA SER A 50 -34.79 -25.81 12.62
C SER A 50 -33.76 -24.72 12.33
N TRP A 51 -32.95 -24.89 11.30
CA TRP A 51 -31.95 -23.88 10.95
C TRP A 51 -32.58 -22.52 10.66
N GLU A 52 -33.69 -22.50 9.91
CA GLU A 52 -34.43 -21.28 9.59
C GLU A 52 -35.06 -20.62 10.83
N ASP A 53 -35.67 -21.40 11.73
CA ASP A 53 -36.21 -20.89 12.99
C ASP A 53 -35.10 -20.28 13.87
N ALA A 54 -33.92 -20.89 13.86
CA ALA A 54 -32.76 -20.46 14.63
C ALA A 54 -32.19 -19.14 14.09
N GLU A 55 -32.03 -18.99 12.77
CA GLU A 55 -31.62 -17.73 12.15
C GLU A 55 -32.62 -16.61 12.40
N ASN A 56 -33.91 -16.90 12.23
CA ASN A 56 -34.99 -15.96 12.57
C ASN A 56 -34.97 -15.55 14.06
N ASN A 57 -34.48 -16.41 14.95
CA ASN A 57 -34.28 -16.07 16.36
C ASN A 57 -33.05 -15.19 16.58
N CYS A 58 -31.99 -15.35 15.78
CA CYS A 58 -30.80 -14.52 15.81
C CYS A 58 -31.13 -13.09 15.40
N GLN A 59 -31.80 -12.92 14.26
CA GLN A 59 -32.15 -11.60 13.72
C GLN A 59 -33.09 -10.79 14.62
N LYS A 60 -33.89 -11.47 15.47
CA LYS A 60 -34.72 -10.79 16.50
C LYS A 60 -33.89 -10.13 17.60
N TYR A 61 -32.64 -10.54 17.80
CA TYR A 61 -31.75 -9.97 18.79
C TYR A 61 -31.12 -8.65 18.32
N GLY A 62 -31.04 -8.44 17.00
CA GLY A 62 -30.56 -7.21 16.39
C GLY A 62 -30.18 -7.42 14.92
N PRO A 63 -30.02 -6.32 14.16
CA PRO A 63 -29.71 -6.38 12.72
C PRO A 63 -28.33 -6.97 12.42
N ASN A 64 -27.40 -7.01 13.39
CA ASN A 64 -26.04 -7.54 13.25
C ASN A 64 -25.86 -8.86 14.01
N VAL A 65 -26.95 -9.62 14.21
CA VAL A 65 -26.93 -10.88 14.94
C VAL A 65 -27.48 -12.00 14.07
N HIS A 66 -26.63 -12.96 13.79
CA HIS A 66 -26.90 -14.08 12.91
C HIS A 66 -26.47 -15.39 13.57
N LEU A 67 -26.87 -16.51 12.99
CA LEU A 67 -26.21 -17.78 13.27
C LEU A 67 -24.70 -17.65 13.03
N SER A 68 -23.90 -18.27 13.89
CA SER A 68 -22.48 -17.97 13.94
C SER A 68 -21.74 -18.41 12.69
N SER A 69 -20.98 -17.50 12.10
CA SER A 69 -19.91 -17.82 11.15
C SER A 69 -18.60 -18.09 11.89
N ILE A 70 -17.89 -19.12 11.43
CA ILE A 70 -16.60 -19.58 11.98
C ILE A 70 -15.60 -19.52 10.83
N LEU A 71 -14.67 -18.59 10.92
CA LEU A 71 -13.86 -18.14 9.79
C LEU A 71 -12.40 -18.58 9.90
N THR A 72 -11.98 -19.09 11.07
CA THR A 72 -10.61 -19.55 11.29
C THR A 72 -10.58 -20.82 12.16
N GLU A 73 -9.50 -21.60 12.04
CA GLU A 73 -9.25 -22.75 12.91
C GLU A 73 -9.16 -22.36 14.39
N LYS A 74 -8.59 -21.18 14.67
CA LYS A 74 -8.50 -20.63 16.04
C LYS A 74 -9.88 -20.31 16.62
N GLU A 75 -10.77 -19.71 15.85
CA GLU A 75 -12.18 -19.50 16.26
C GLU A 75 -12.86 -20.83 16.56
N ALA A 76 -12.69 -21.83 15.68
CA ALA A 76 -13.29 -23.16 15.84
C ALA A 76 -12.83 -23.84 17.15
N ALA A 77 -11.53 -23.79 17.46
CA ALA A 77 -10.98 -24.37 18.69
C ALA A 77 -11.53 -23.69 19.95
N LEU A 78 -11.63 -22.36 19.95
CA LEU A 78 -12.18 -21.61 21.07
C LEU A 78 -13.68 -21.87 21.26
N ILE A 79 -14.45 -21.88 20.17
CA ILE A 79 -15.89 -22.17 20.19
C ILE A 79 -16.14 -23.61 20.65
N SER A 80 -15.35 -24.57 20.18
CA SER A 80 -15.39 -25.97 20.61
C SER A 80 -15.21 -26.10 22.13
N SER A 81 -14.13 -25.52 22.69
CA SER A 81 -13.88 -25.58 24.14
C SER A 81 -15.00 -24.93 24.96
N TYR A 82 -15.55 -23.81 24.48
CA TYR A 82 -16.70 -23.15 25.09
C TYR A 82 -17.97 -24.02 25.08
N ILE A 83 -18.28 -24.69 23.97
CA ILE A 83 -19.44 -25.59 23.88
C ILE A 83 -19.28 -26.79 24.82
N LEU A 84 -18.09 -27.39 24.87
CA LEU A 84 -17.81 -28.56 25.72
C LEU A 84 -17.92 -28.22 27.21
N ASP A 85 -17.46 -27.05 27.62
CA ASP A 85 -17.50 -26.60 29.02
C ASP A 85 -18.92 -26.12 29.43
N LYS A 86 -19.56 -25.28 28.61
CA LYS A 86 -20.80 -24.58 29.00
C LYS A 86 -22.09 -25.24 28.50
N HIS A 87 -22.03 -26.06 27.45
CA HIS A 87 -23.21 -26.64 26.82
C HIS A 87 -23.09 -28.17 26.62
N PRO A 88 -22.82 -28.94 27.69
CA PRO A 88 -22.66 -30.39 27.60
C PRO A 88 -23.95 -31.10 27.13
N GLY A 89 -23.78 -32.29 26.55
CA GLY A 89 -24.89 -33.13 26.08
C GLY A 89 -25.53 -32.68 24.76
N SER A 90 -24.86 -31.82 23.99
CA SER A 90 -25.29 -31.42 22.65
C SER A 90 -24.86 -32.47 21.62
N GLU A 91 -25.80 -32.96 20.79
CA GLU A 91 -25.48 -33.90 19.68
C GLU A 91 -24.92 -33.16 18.45
N GLY A 92 -25.29 -31.90 18.28
CA GLY A 92 -24.81 -30.99 17.26
C GLY A 92 -25.32 -29.57 17.48
N ILE A 93 -24.60 -28.59 16.94
CA ILE A 93 -24.92 -27.17 17.06
C ILE A 93 -25.06 -26.56 15.68
N TRP A 94 -26.20 -25.92 15.38
CA TRP A 94 -26.37 -25.14 14.16
C TRP A 94 -25.42 -23.94 14.13
N ILE A 95 -24.82 -23.75 12.95
CA ILE A 95 -24.00 -22.58 12.59
C ILE A 95 -24.60 -21.95 11.33
N GLY A 96 -24.18 -20.74 10.97
CA GLY A 96 -24.82 -19.95 9.92
C GLY A 96 -24.58 -20.43 8.49
N LEU A 97 -23.92 -21.57 8.26
CA LEU A 97 -23.55 -22.03 6.93
C LEU A 97 -24.66 -22.92 6.35
N HIS A 98 -25.12 -22.63 5.14
CA HIS A 98 -26.17 -23.40 4.48
C HIS A 98 -26.03 -23.42 2.94
N ASP A 99 -26.57 -24.45 2.30
CA ASP A 99 -26.75 -24.63 0.85
C ASP A 99 -28.25 -24.92 0.58
N PRO A 100 -29.03 -23.85 0.35
CA PRO A 100 -30.49 -23.95 0.25
C PRO A 100 -30.98 -24.58 -1.05
N PHE A 101 -30.09 -24.87 -2.01
CA PHE A 101 -30.49 -25.47 -3.29
C PHE A 101 -29.75 -26.79 -3.56
N ARG A 102 -29.01 -27.31 -2.59
CA ARG A 102 -28.12 -28.48 -2.74
C ARG A 102 -27.26 -28.37 -4.01
N SER A 103 -26.79 -27.15 -4.26
CA SER A 103 -26.02 -26.79 -5.45
C SER A 103 -24.51 -26.95 -5.25
N GLY A 104 -24.09 -27.33 -4.05
CA GLY A 104 -22.70 -27.29 -3.60
C GLY A 104 -22.25 -25.90 -3.15
N LYS A 105 -23.07 -24.87 -3.32
CA LYS A 105 -22.72 -23.47 -3.00
C LYS A 105 -23.14 -23.11 -1.57
N TRP A 106 -22.25 -23.35 -0.63
CA TRP A 106 -22.44 -22.99 0.78
C TRP A 106 -22.20 -21.50 1.01
N ARG A 107 -23.06 -20.87 1.83
CA ARG A 107 -22.97 -19.46 2.20
C ARG A 107 -23.31 -19.25 3.68
N TRP A 108 -22.67 -18.25 4.29
CA TRP A 108 -22.98 -17.84 5.66
C TRP A 108 -24.20 -16.92 5.69
N ALA A 109 -25.05 -17.08 6.71
CA ALA A 109 -26.24 -16.26 6.94
C ALA A 109 -25.92 -14.77 7.19
N ASP A 110 -24.76 -14.50 7.81
CA ASP A 110 -24.24 -13.15 8.06
C ASP A 110 -23.51 -12.54 6.86
N SER A 111 -23.53 -13.20 5.69
CA SER A 111 -22.80 -12.80 4.49
C SER A 111 -21.28 -12.78 4.62
N SER A 112 -20.71 -13.37 5.68
CA SER A 112 -19.28 -13.62 5.78
C SER A 112 -18.81 -14.51 4.62
N THR A 113 -17.53 -14.38 4.26
CA THR A 113 -16.92 -15.23 3.22
C THR A 113 -16.52 -16.59 3.78
N VAL A 114 -16.73 -17.65 3.02
CA VAL A 114 -16.36 -19.03 3.40
C VAL A 114 -14.89 -19.30 3.03
N PHE A 115 -13.95 -19.05 3.96
CA PHE A 115 -12.51 -19.32 3.76
C PHE A 115 -12.00 -20.54 4.53
N PHE A 116 -12.56 -20.80 5.71
CA PHE A 116 -12.31 -21.97 6.53
C PHE A 116 -13.41 -23.01 6.27
N SER A 117 -13.06 -24.29 6.13
CA SER A 117 -13.99 -25.33 5.65
C SER A 117 -13.68 -26.71 6.24
N PRO A 118 -13.76 -26.90 7.56
CA PRO A 118 -13.38 -28.13 8.25
C PRO A 118 -14.48 -29.20 8.19
N TRP A 119 -14.93 -29.59 6.99
CA TRP A 119 -15.95 -30.62 6.83
C TRP A 119 -15.45 -32.00 7.26
N ILE A 120 -16.37 -32.82 7.76
CA ILE A 120 -16.20 -34.27 7.79
C ILE A 120 -16.86 -34.89 6.57
N ASP A 121 -16.34 -36.04 6.16
CA ASP A 121 -16.99 -36.87 5.16
C ASP A 121 -18.38 -37.29 5.66
N SER A 122 -19.40 -36.80 4.97
CA SER A 122 -20.78 -37.18 5.22
C SER A 122 -21.52 -37.16 3.90
N THR A 123 -22.09 -38.30 3.50
CA THR A 123 -22.87 -38.40 2.27
C THR A 123 -24.30 -37.91 2.54
N PRO A 124 -24.74 -36.78 1.95
CA PRO A 124 -26.10 -36.29 2.15
C PRO A 124 -27.12 -37.24 1.52
N GLN A 125 -28.26 -37.46 2.16
CA GLN A 125 -29.29 -38.34 1.59
C GLN A 125 -29.93 -37.70 0.34
N PRO A 126 -30.32 -38.50 -0.67
CA PRO A 126 -31.00 -37.99 -1.87
C PRO A 126 -32.28 -37.19 -1.57
N SER A 127 -33.00 -37.51 -0.48
CA SER A 127 -34.25 -36.88 -0.08
C SER A 127 -34.09 -35.47 0.52
N TRP A 128 -32.87 -35.05 0.85
CA TRP A 128 -32.62 -33.72 1.41
C TRP A 128 -32.51 -32.70 0.27
N THR A 129 -33.43 -31.74 0.25
CA THR A 129 -33.50 -30.68 -0.77
C THR A 129 -32.65 -29.46 -0.41
N GLU A 130 -32.45 -29.23 0.89
CA GLU A 130 -31.63 -28.16 1.45
C GLU A 130 -30.68 -28.75 2.48
N LEU A 131 -29.46 -28.21 2.53
CA LEU A 131 -28.43 -28.65 3.48
C LEU A 131 -28.01 -27.49 4.37
N CYS A 132 -27.89 -27.77 5.65
CA CYS A 132 -27.44 -26.83 6.66
C CYS A 132 -26.26 -27.44 7.42
N ALA A 133 -25.30 -26.61 7.82
CA ALA A 133 -24.10 -27.07 8.48
C ALA A 133 -24.29 -27.05 10.00
N MET A 134 -23.83 -28.11 10.66
CA MET A 134 -23.74 -28.17 12.11
C MET A 134 -22.33 -28.51 12.56
N LEU A 135 -21.94 -28.01 13.73
CA LEU A 135 -20.80 -28.56 14.48
C LEU A 135 -21.20 -29.92 15.03
N THR A 136 -20.36 -30.94 14.81
CA THR A 136 -20.65 -32.31 15.25
C THR A 136 -19.97 -32.65 16.58
N TYR A 137 -20.69 -33.31 17.49
CA TYR A 137 -20.10 -33.84 18.73
C TYR A 137 -19.02 -34.91 18.46
N ASP A 138 -19.15 -35.71 17.40
CA ASP A 138 -18.22 -36.80 17.05
C ASP A 138 -16.77 -36.32 16.84
N LYS A 139 -16.60 -35.03 16.57
CA LYS A 139 -15.31 -34.35 16.41
C LYS A 139 -15.16 -33.20 17.39
N GLU A 140 -15.77 -33.32 18.57
CA GLU A 140 -15.67 -32.35 19.66
C GLU A 140 -16.03 -30.92 19.20
N PHE A 141 -16.98 -30.79 18.28
CA PHE A 141 -17.41 -29.53 17.67
C PHE A 141 -16.33 -28.76 16.88
N THR A 142 -15.21 -29.39 16.54
CA THR A 142 -14.13 -28.78 15.72
C THR A 142 -14.36 -28.90 14.22
N LYS A 143 -15.27 -29.79 13.79
CA LYS A 143 -15.57 -30.08 12.38
C LYS A 143 -17.05 -29.90 12.06
N TRP A 144 -17.35 -29.69 10.78
CA TRP A 144 -18.70 -29.45 10.27
C TRP A 144 -19.29 -30.68 9.61
N LYS A 145 -20.60 -30.86 9.73
CA LYS A 145 -21.35 -31.94 9.09
C LYS A 145 -22.58 -31.36 8.40
N ALA A 146 -22.88 -31.82 7.19
CA ALA A 146 -24.10 -31.45 6.49
C ALA A 146 -25.30 -32.21 7.09
N ALA A 147 -26.40 -31.52 7.30
CA ALA A 147 -27.63 -32.07 7.87
C ALA A 147 -28.86 -31.45 7.19
N PRO A 148 -30.02 -32.14 7.19
CA PRO A 148 -31.26 -31.55 6.70
C PRO A 148 -31.65 -30.36 7.59
N CYS A 149 -31.93 -29.21 6.97
CA CYS A 149 -32.22 -27.95 7.68
C CYS A 149 -33.44 -28.03 8.62
N SER A 150 -34.32 -29.00 8.43
CA SER A 150 -35.49 -29.26 9.27
C SER A 150 -35.16 -29.93 10.61
N LEU A 151 -33.94 -30.46 10.79
CA LEU A 151 -33.49 -31.06 12.05
C LEU A 151 -33.51 -30.00 13.17
N ARG A 152 -33.98 -30.41 14.36
CA ARG A 152 -34.10 -29.50 15.50
C ARG A 152 -32.89 -29.61 16.43
N LEU A 153 -31.96 -28.68 16.31
CA LEU A 153 -30.72 -28.63 17.11
C LEU A 153 -30.64 -27.34 17.92
N ARG A 154 -29.75 -27.36 18.92
CA ARG A 154 -29.23 -26.14 19.54
C ARG A 154 -28.47 -25.33 18.50
N TRP A 155 -28.31 -24.03 18.71
CA TRP A 155 -27.64 -23.17 17.74
C TRP A 155 -26.72 -22.16 18.38
N SER A 156 -25.73 -21.73 17.61
CA SER A 156 -24.76 -20.71 17.99
C SER A 156 -25.07 -19.40 17.28
N LYS A 157 -24.98 -18.28 18.00
CA LYS A 157 -25.14 -16.91 17.49
C LYS A 157 -23.81 -16.21 17.43
N ARG A 158 -23.65 -15.30 16.47
CA ARG A 158 -22.55 -14.33 16.35
C ARG A 158 -23.12 -12.92 16.44
N LEU A 159 -22.47 -12.07 17.23
CA LEU A 159 -22.76 -10.65 17.37
C LEU A 159 -21.47 -9.84 17.13
N GLU A 160 -21.49 -8.96 16.13
CA GLU A 160 -20.39 -8.06 15.81
C GLU A 160 -20.57 -6.68 16.44
N GLY A 161 -19.57 -6.23 17.21
CA GLY A 161 -19.61 -4.95 17.90
C GLY A 161 -20.64 -4.96 19.03
N GLY A 162 -20.18 -4.95 20.28
CA GLY A 162 -21.04 -5.05 21.47
C GLY A 162 -22.05 -3.91 21.58
N ALA A 163 -23.18 -4.01 20.88
CA ALA A 163 -24.34 -3.18 21.08
C ALA A 163 -24.99 -3.62 22.40
N SER A 164 -25.22 -2.67 23.29
CA SER A 164 -25.95 -2.86 24.54
C SER A 164 -27.21 -3.70 24.31
N ALA A 165 -27.41 -4.73 25.13
CA ALA A 165 -28.60 -5.56 25.12
C ALA A 165 -29.86 -4.73 25.43
N GLY A 166 -30.43 -4.10 24.39
CA GLY A 166 -31.72 -3.44 24.42
C GLY A 166 -32.82 -4.46 24.17
N ARG A 167 -33.67 -4.70 25.17
CA ARG A 167 -34.96 -5.41 25.04
C ARG A 167 -35.79 -4.83 23.89
N ALA A 168 -36.18 -5.65 22.91
CA ALA A 168 -37.48 -5.64 22.19
C ALA A 168 -37.43 -6.73 21.10
N GLY A 169 -38.46 -7.51 20.76
CA GLY A 169 -39.89 -7.26 20.91
C GLY A 169 -40.56 -6.85 19.60
N GLY A 170 -40.50 -7.68 18.54
CA GLY A 170 -41.58 -7.85 17.54
C GLY A 170 -41.77 -6.86 16.39
N ARG A 171 -41.97 -7.47 15.20
CA ARG A 171 -42.98 -7.18 14.14
C ARG A 171 -42.48 -6.57 12.80
N ALA A 172 -42.81 -7.30 11.74
CA ALA A 172 -42.46 -7.14 10.34
C ALA A 172 -43.31 -6.14 9.54
N LYS A 173 -42.73 -5.67 8.40
CA LYS A 173 -43.30 -5.23 7.09
C LYS A 173 -42.18 -4.47 6.36
N GLY A 174 -41.89 -4.55 5.06
CA GLY A 174 -42.44 -5.20 3.87
C GLY A 174 -41.77 -4.56 2.63
N ASP A 175 -41.48 -5.37 1.61
CA ASP A 175 -40.73 -5.06 0.37
C ASP A 175 -41.32 -3.96 -0.54
N ARG A 176 -40.46 -3.36 -1.39
CA ARG A 176 -40.59 -3.45 -2.87
C ARG A 176 -39.42 -2.90 -3.71
N SER A 177 -39.15 -3.65 -4.78
CA SER A 177 -38.18 -3.52 -5.88
C SER A 177 -38.22 -2.23 -6.72
N ILE A 178 -37.08 -1.95 -7.40
CA ILE A 178 -37.02 -1.09 -8.60
C ILE A 178 -36.17 -1.80 -9.68
N ASN A 179 -36.73 -1.90 -10.88
CA ASN A 179 -36.11 -2.40 -12.12
C ASN A 179 -35.37 -1.27 -12.87
N ALA A 180 -34.30 -1.65 -13.60
CA ALA A 180 -33.65 -0.86 -14.65
C ALA A 180 -34.46 -0.84 -15.97
N PRO A 181 -34.12 0.02 -16.95
CA PRO A 181 -33.37 -0.49 -18.11
C PRO A 181 -32.35 0.48 -18.76
N ARG A 182 -31.51 -0.11 -19.64
CA ARG A 182 -30.53 0.49 -20.56
C ARG A 182 -31.20 1.00 -21.85
N GLU A 183 -30.62 2.02 -22.48
CA GLU A 183 -30.61 2.20 -23.95
C GLU A 183 -29.24 2.71 -24.44
N HIS A 184 -28.90 2.32 -25.66
CA HIS A 184 -27.60 2.39 -26.33
C HIS A 184 -27.83 3.06 -27.70
N GLU A 185 -27.14 4.14 -28.04
CA GLU A 185 -27.13 4.70 -29.41
C GLU A 185 -25.72 5.06 -29.91
N ARG A 186 -25.33 4.34 -30.98
CA ARG A 186 -24.74 4.70 -32.28
C ARG A 186 -23.65 5.80 -32.46
N MET A 187 -22.63 5.42 -33.25
CA MET A 187 -21.47 6.15 -33.82
C MET A 187 -21.85 7.23 -34.88
N PRO A 188 -20.94 8.12 -35.35
CA PRO A 188 -20.02 7.76 -36.47
C PRO A 188 -18.64 8.49 -36.50
N ALA A 189 -17.84 8.10 -37.52
CA ALA A 189 -16.45 8.42 -37.82
C ALA A 189 -16.20 9.76 -38.58
N VAL A 190 -14.92 10.11 -38.78
CA VAL A 190 -14.23 10.43 -40.08
C VAL A 190 -13.02 11.38 -39.86
N ASP A 191 -11.80 10.81 -39.95
CA ASP A 191 -10.75 11.02 -40.97
C ASP A 191 -9.96 12.36 -41.15
N LYS A 192 -8.67 12.16 -41.50
CA LYS A 192 -7.72 12.97 -42.31
C LYS A 192 -6.61 13.84 -41.66
N LYS A 193 -5.38 13.34 -41.92
CA LYS A 193 -4.31 13.92 -42.78
C LYS A 193 -2.97 14.36 -42.15
N ALA A 194 -1.93 13.89 -42.85
CA ALA A 194 -0.50 14.02 -42.68
C ALA A 194 0.14 15.33 -43.16
N LYS A 195 1.37 15.60 -42.69
CA LYS A 195 2.63 16.00 -43.41
C LYS A 195 3.59 16.67 -42.40
N LYS A 196 4.89 16.34 -42.22
CA LYS A 196 6.12 16.20 -43.07
C LYS A 196 7.13 17.30 -42.71
N GLY A 197 8.41 16.91 -42.63
CA GLY A 197 9.63 17.75 -42.79
C GLY A 197 10.30 18.13 -41.47
N GLY A 198 11.61 18.05 -41.25
CA GLY A 198 12.78 17.66 -42.06
C GLY A 198 14.05 18.12 -41.32
N ALA A 199 15.19 17.42 -41.55
CA ALA A 199 16.62 17.85 -41.65
C ALA A 199 17.18 18.95 -40.69
N GLU A 200 18.43 19.03 -40.24
CA GLU A 200 19.75 18.42 -40.47
C GLU A 200 20.69 19.04 -39.38
N ALA A 201 21.56 18.30 -38.69
CA ALA A 201 23.02 18.10 -38.93
C ALA A 201 24.02 19.10 -38.28
N LYS A 202 25.00 18.50 -37.56
CA LYS A 202 26.46 18.82 -37.44
C LYS A 202 26.84 20.09 -36.62
N LYS A 203 28.01 20.21 -35.95
CA LYS A 203 29.32 19.51 -35.94
C LYS A 203 30.20 20.10 -34.80
N GLY A 204 31.19 19.31 -34.32
CA GLY A 204 32.53 19.76 -33.85
C GLY A 204 32.61 20.34 -32.43
N GLY A 205 33.66 20.18 -31.62
CA GLY A 205 34.97 19.54 -31.75
C GLY A 205 36.05 20.31 -30.96
N LYS A 206 36.90 19.58 -30.21
CA LYS A 206 38.30 19.86 -29.75
C LYS A 206 38.62 20.62 -28.43
N LYS A 207 39.29 19.86 -27.53
CA LYS A 207 40.56 20.00 -26.77
C LYS A 207 41.15 21.38 -26.38
N GLY A 208 41.73 21.40 -25.16
CA GLY A 208 42.95 22.13 -24.79
C GLY A 208 43.30 22.00 -23.29
N GLU A 209 44.47 21.41 -22.98
CA GLU A 209 45.29 21.60 -21.74
C GLU A 209 45.79 23.08 -21.70
N GLU A 210 46.31 23.68 -20.62
CA GLU A 210 47.41 23.27 -19.72
C GLU A 210 47.54 24.27 -18.54
N GLU A 211 48.47 23.95 -17.64
CA GLU A 211 48.87 24.40 -16.28
C GLU A 211 49.28 25.88 -16.05
N ALA A 212 49.37 26.27 -14.77
CA ALA A 212 50.36 27.22 -14.26
C ALA A 212 50.65 27.02 -12.76
N GLU A 213 51.94 27.04 -12.43
CA GLU A 213 52.62 26.72 -11.17
C GLU A 213 52.54 27.82 -10.09
N GLU A 214 52.84 27.40 -8.85
CA GLU A 214 52.86 28.19 -7.62
C GLU A 214 54.32 28.40 -7.17
N GLU A 215 54.64 29.61 -6.69
CA GLU A 215 55.95 30.06 -6.21
C GLU A 215 56.28 29.54 -4.79
N GLY A 216 57.57 29.40 -4.48
CA GLY A 216 58.00 29.26 -3.08
C GLY A 216 59.50 29.22 -2.85
N GLY A 217 60.00 30.16 -2.04
CA GLY A 217 61.12 29.94 -1.10
C GLY A 217 62.50 30.43 -1.55
N GLY A 218 62.87 31.64 -1.12
CA GLY A 218 64.26 32.14 -1.11
C GLY A 218 64.67 32.49 0.33
N GLU A 219 65.79 31.91 0.73
CA GLU A 219 66.35 31.76 2.08
C GLU A 219 67.17 32.99 2.52
N GLU A 220 67.02 33.40 3.79
CA GLU A 220 67.78 34.48 4.44
C GLU A 220 69.22 34.01 4.76
N VAL A 221 70.22 34.83 4.43
CA VAL A 221 71.60 34.71 4.92
C VAL A 221 71.91 35.96 5.74
N GLU A 222 72.00 35.81 7.06
CA GLU A 222 72.52 36.82 7.97
C GLU A 222 74.06 36.79 7.94
N GLU A 223 74.68 37.89 7.58
CA GLU A 223 76.13 38.11 7.61
C GLU A 223 76.45 39.02 8.82
N GLU A 224 77.06 38.46 9.87
CA GLU A 224 77.58 39.23 11.01
C GLU A 224 78.83 40.02 10.59
N VAL A 225 78.74 41.36 10.65
CA VAL A 225 79.89 42.25 10.49
C VAL A 225 80.18 42.92 11.83
N GLU A 226 81.31 42.55 12.44
CA GLU A 226 81.91 43.26 13.57
C GLU A 226 82.34 44.67 13.14
N GLY A 227 81.76 45.70 13.76
CA GLY A 227 82.09 47.10 13.53
C GLY A 227 82.82 47.73 14.72
N GLU A 228 84.07 48.15 14.51
CA GLU A 228 84.83 49.01 15.41
C GLU A 228 84.10 50.35 15.71
N GLU A 229 83.94 50.70 16.98
CA GLU A 229 83.44 52.00 17.42
C GLU A 229 84.48 53.10 17.11
N LYS A 230 84.27 53.81 15.99
CA LYS A 230 84.91 55.11 15.76
C LYS A 230 84.14 56.19 16.52
N GLU A 231 84.84 56.86 17.43
CA GLU A 231 84.33 58.02 18.16
C GLU A 231 84.09 59.17 17.16
N LEU A 232 82.81 59.51 16.99
CA LEU A 232 82.30 60.41 15.96
C LEU A 232 82.47 61.88 16.34
N THR A 233 82.82 62.69 15.35
CA THR A 233 82.84 64.14 15.50
C THR A 233 81.41 64.68 15.73
N GLU A 234 81.25 65.76 16.51
CA GLU A 234 79.95 66.35 16.88
C GLU A 234 79.04 66.61 15.65
N GLU A 235 79.60 67.00 14.50
CA GLU A 235 78.84 67.17 13.24
C GLU A 235 78.29 65.87 12.67
N GLU A 236 79.05 64.76 12.73
CA GLU A 236 78.60 63.46 12.23
C GLU A 236 77.55 62.81 13.14
N LYS A 237 77.53 63.16 14.44
CA LYS A 237 76.47 62.77 15.38
C LYS A 237 75.15 63.49 15.07
N ASP A 238 75.18 64.81 14.84
CA ASP A 238 74.01 65.60 14.44
C ASP A 238 73.44 65.12 13.10
N GLN A 239 74.30 64.74 12.15
CA GLN A 239 73.88 64.23 10.85
C GLN A 239 73.22 62.84 10.95
N ARG A 240 73.71 61.98 11.84
CA ARG A 240 73.13 60.65 12.13
C ARG A 240 71.80 60.75 12.86
N GLU A 241 71.67 61.66 13.82
CA GLU A 241 70.38 61.95 14.48
C GLU A 241 69.34 62.48 13.47
N LYS A 242 69.75 63.32 12.52
CA LYS A 242 68.88 63.78 11.42
C LYS A 242 68.45 62.63 10.49
N GLU A 243 69.36 61.73 10.12
CA GLU A 243 69.04 60.58 9.28
C GLU A 243 68.11 59.57 9.97
N GLU A 244 68.32 59.32 11.27
CA GLU A 244 67.41 58.49 12.08
C GLU A 244 66.03 59.15 12.23
N ALA A 245 65.97 60.48 12.41
CA ALA A 245 64.72 61.22 12.43
C ALA A 245 63.99 61.13 11.08
N ILE A 246 64.71 61.24 9.96
CA ILE A 246 64.16 61.07 8.61
C ILE A 246 63.67 59.63 8.39
N GLN A 247 64.39 58.61 8.86
CA GLN A 247 63.94 57.23 8.78
C GLN A 247 62.68 56.96 9.61
N LYS A 248 62.58 57.52 10.82
CA LYS A 248 61.37 57.45 11.64
C LYS A 248 60.18 58.12 10.96
N ILE A 249 60.40 59.28 10.32
CA ILE A 249 59.38 59.96 9.52
C ILE A 249 58.98 59.11 8.31
N LYS A 250 59.94 58.51 7.58
CA LYS A 250 59.65 57.61 6.45
C LYS A 250 58.87 56.37 6.87
N ARG A 251 59.24 55.73 7.98
CA ARG A 251 58.56 54.55 8.53
C ARG A 251 57.15 54.90 9.03
N GLY A 252 57.00 56.06 9.66
CA GLY A 252 55.70 56.63 10.02
C GLY A 252 54.83 56.88 8.80
N ALA A 253 55.40 57.49 7.75
CA ALA A 253 54.73 57.77 6.48
C ALA A 253 54.29 56.49 5.75
N THR A 254 55.15 55.46 5.69
CA THR A 254 54.79 54.15 5.11
C THR A 254 53.72 53.45 5.92
N ASN A 255 53.79 53.48 7.26
CA ASN A 255 52.76 52.89 8.11
C ASN A 255 51.41 53.62 7.95
N THR A 256 51.41 54.95 7.88
CA THR A 256 50.19 55.71 7.59
C THR A 256 49.65 55.44 6.19
N PHE A 257 50.54 55.27 5.19
CA PHE A 257 50.14 54.92 3.83
C PHE A 257 49.45 53.54 3.78
N TRP A 258 50.04 52.52 4.41
CA TRP A 258 49.46 51.18 4.49
C TRP A 258 48.13 51.16 5.27
N LEU A 259 48.03 51.92 6.38
CA LEU A 259 46.77 52.06 7.11
C LEU A 259 45.68 52.73 6.25
N CYS A 260 46.01 53.80 5.53
CA CYS A 260 45.10 54.44 4.58
C CYS A 260 44.68 53.49 3.44
N LEU A 261 45.62 52.72 2.90
CA LEU A 261 45.35 51.74 1.85
C LEU A 261 44.40 50.63 2.34
N LEU A 262 44.62 50.10 3.55
CA LEU A 262 43.73 49.12 4.18
C LEU A 262 42.33 49.69 4.44
N MET A 263 42.24 50.95 4.88
CA MET A 263 40.95 51.64 5.06
C MET A 263 40.20 51.82 3.74
N ILE A 264 40.90 52.15 2.65
CA ILE A 264 40.31 52.28 1.31
C ILE A 264 39.82 50.92 0.82
N ILE A 265 40.66 49.88 0.88
CA ILE A 265 40.28 48.52 0.48
C ILE A 265 39.09 48.03 1.30
N GLY A 266 39.12 48.20 2.62
CA GLY A 266 38.00 47.85 3.52
C GLY A 266 36.70 48.58 3.16
N SER A 267 36.79 49.88 2.84
CA SER A 267 35.64 50.68 2.42
C SER A 267 35.08 50.23 1.07
N SER A 268 35.95 49.91 0.10
CA SER A 268 35.54 49.38 -1.21
C SER A 268 34.88 48.01 -1.09
N VAL A 269 35.38 47.11 -0.24
CA VAL A 269 34.77 45.80 0.03
C VAL A 269 33.40 45.96 0.70
N LEU A 270 33.27 46.86 1.67
CA LEU A 270 31.99 47.16 2.31
C LEU A 270 30.97 47.74 1.33
N TYR A 271 31.41 48.66 0.46
CA TYR A 271 30.57 49.26 -0.58
C TYR A 271 30.11 48.21 -1.60
N HIS A 272 31.01 47.33 -2.07
CA HIS A 272 30.65 46.24 -2.97
C HIS A 272 29.64 45.28 -2.32
N ASN A 273 29.85 44.90 -1.05
CA ASN A 273 28.91 44.07 -0.32
C ASN A 273 27.54 44.74 -0.14
N TYR A 274 27.50 46.06 0.05
CA TYR A 274 26.28 46.83 0.10
C TYR A 274 25.55 46.82 -1.25
N GLU A 275 26.23 47.08 -2.37
CA GLU A 275 25.62 47.02 -3.70
C GLU A 275 25.06 45.62 -4.01
N GLN A 276 25.81 44.56 -3.70
CA GLN A 276 25.34 43.17 -3.87
C GLN A 276 24.11 42.84 -3.02
N ARG A 277 23.90 43.51 -1.89
CA ARG A 277 22.67 43.38 -1.09
C ARG A 277 21.51 44.13 -1.72
N VAL A 278 21.74 45.33 -2.23
CA VAL A 278 20.72 46.16 -2.90
C VAL A 278 20.22 45.45 -4.17
N ILE A 279 21.14 44.93 -4.99
CA ILE A 279 20.78 44.20 -6.22
C ILE A 279 19.93 42.96 -5.89
N ARG A 280 20.38 42.12 -4.94
CA ARG A 280 19.59 40.94 -4.52
C ARG A 280 18.21 41.30 -4.00
N LEU A 281 18.09 42.39 -3.23
CA LEU A 281 16.79 42.83 -2.73
C LEU A 281 15.87 43.29 -3.87
N SER A 282 16.42 44.00 -4.87
CA SER A 282 15.69 44.39 -6.08
C SER A 282 15.15 43.16 -6.83
N ASP A 283 16.00 42.16 -7.04
CA ASP A 283 15.61 40.92 -7.74
C ASP A 283 14.48 40.20 -7.01
N HIS A 284 14.54 40.13 -5.67
CA HIS A 284 13.47 39.52 -4.86
C HIS A 284 12.15 40.29 -4.97
N ILE A 285 12.20 41.63 -4.99
CA ILE A 285 11.01 42.48 -5.14
C ILE A 285 10.37 42.27 -6.51
N ASP A 286 11.16 42.23 -7.58
CA ASP A 286 10.64 42.05 -8.94
C ASP A 286 10.10 40.63 -9.17
N ALA A 287 10.73 39.63 -8.54
CA ALA A 287 10.18 38.27 -8.50
C ALA A 287 8.81 38.23 -7.79
N ALA A 288 8.68 38.86 -6.62
CA ALA A 288 7.42 38.91 -5.88
C ALA A 288 6.30 39.61 -6.68
N LYS A 289 6.60 40.73 -7.35
CA LYS A 289 5.65 41.40 -8.26
C LYS A 289 5.21 40.49 -9.39
N THR A 290 6.15 39.79 -10.02
CA THR A 290 5.86 38.89 -11.13
C THR A 290 4.92 37.76 -10.69
N ILE A 291 5.19 37.16 -9.53
CA ILE A 291 4.33 36.15 -8.91
C ILE A 291 2.93 36.71 -8.65
N ARG A 292 2.84 37.92 -8.08
CA ARG A 292 1.56 38.59 -7.84
C ARG A 292 0.76 38.77 -9.12
N VAL A 293 1.38 39.32 -10.16
CA VAL A 293 0.73 39.50 -11.46
C VAL A 293 0.21 38.16 -12.00
N PHE A 294 0.98 37.09 -11.89
CA PHE A 294 0.55 35.76 -12.28
C PHE A 294 -0.68 35.30 -11.48
N PHE A 295 -0.66 35.35 -10.15
CA PHE A 295 -1.79 34.89 -9.32
C PHE A 295 -3.06 35.73 -9.50
N VAL A 296 -2.91 37.06 -9.52
CA VAL A 296 -4.04 37.99 -9.68
C VAL A 296 -4.65 37.90 -11.09
N SER A 297 -3.84 37.67 -12.12
CA SER A 297 -4.37 37.47 -13.48
C SER A 297 -5.21 36.20 -13.63
N HIS A 298 -4.94 35.15 -12.85
CA HIS A 298 -5.72 33.91 -12.85
C HIS A 298 -6.94 34.00 -11.92
N ASN A 299 -6.83 34.74 -10.82
CA ASN A 299 -7.93 34.97 -9.90
C ASN A 299 -7.89 36.39 -9.33
N GLN A 300 -8.76 37.27 -9.85
CA GLN A 300 -8.83 38.67 -9.45
C GLN A 300 -9.13 38.88 -7.96
N THR A 301 -9.77 37.92 -7.27
CA THR A 301 -10.06 38.06 -5.83
C THR A 301 -8.79 38.06 -4.98
N LEU A 302 -7.67 37.56 -5.51
CA LEU A 302 -6.38 37.53 -4.82
C LEU A 302 -5.69 38.91 -4.76
N ASP A 303 -6.17 39.91 -5.51
CA ASP A 303 -5.59 41.26 -5.48
C ASP A 303 -5.75 41.94 -4.10
N ALA A 304 -6.71 41.47 -3.30
CA ALA A 304 -6.93 41.93 -1.93
C ALA A 304 -5.88 41.41 -0.92
N LEU A 305 -5.09 40.39 -1.29
CA LEU A 305 -4.09 39.79 -0.40
C LEU A 305 -2.77 40.58 -0.40
N ASN A 306 -2.00 40.49 0.68
CA ASN A 306 -0.66 41.06 0.73
C ASN A 306 0.38 40.18 0.02
N ASP A 307 1.58 40.72 -0.24
CA ASP A 307 2.62 40.00 -0.99
C ASP A 307 3.08 38.72 -0.29
N THR A 308 3.11 38.70 1.05
CA THR A 308 3.52 37.51 1.81
C THR A 308 2.49 36.37 1.70
N GLU A 309 1.20 36.69 1.67
CA GLU A 309 0.13 35.72 1.47
C GLU A 309 0.19 35.13 0.05
N ILE A 310 0.41 35.97 -0.96
CA ILE A 310 0.57 35.53 -2.35
C ILE A 310 1.82 34.66 -2.51
N LEU A 311 2.94 35.03 -1.87
CA LEU A 311 4.15 34.22 -1.88
C LEU A 311 3.92 32.84 -1.23
N GLY A 312 3.18 32.78 -0.12
CA GLY A 312 2.80 31.50 0.50
C GLY A 312 1.93 30.63 -0.42
N LEU A 313 1.00 31.22 -1.18
CA LEU A 313 0.24 30.50 -2.21
C LEU A 313 1.14 29.97 -3.33
N ALA A 314 2.12 30.77 -3.77
CA ALA A 314 3.09 30.38 -4.78
C ALA A 314 3.97 29.22 -4.35
N GLU A 315 4.44 29.23 -3.10
CA GLU A 315 5.23 28.13 -2.52
C GLU A 315 4.41 26.83 -2.46
N ASN A 316 3.16 26.91 -2.01
CA ASN A 316 2.26 25.75 -1.97
C ASN A 316 2.02 25.18 -3.37
N LEU A 317 1.74 26.03 -4.36
CA LEU A 317 1.55 25.61 -5.75
C LEU A 317 2.83 24.98 -6.33
N ALA A 318 3.99 25.59 -6.08
CA ALA A 318 5.27 25.04 -6.53
C ALA A 318 5.56 23.67 -5.90
N GLY A 319 5.21 23.49 -4.61
CA GLY A 319 5.27 22.20 -3.94
C GLY A 319 4.40 21.15 -4.62
N PHE A 320 3.13 21.47 -4.89
CA PHE A 320 2.20 20.59 -5.59
C PHE A 320 2.67 20.22 -7.01
N LEU A 321 3.16 21.19 -7.78
CA LEU A 321 3.69 20.95 -9.13
C LEU A 321 4.93 20.05 -9.12
N ARG A 322 5.80 20.20 -8.11
CA ARG A 322 6.98 19.34 -7.94
C ARG A 322 6.56 17.90 -7.61
N ASP A 323 5.58 17.70 -6.74
CA ASP A 323 5.01 16.38 -6.44
C ASP A 323 4.40 15.74 -7.70
N ILE A 324 3.56 16.47 -8.45
CA ILE A 324 2.99 15.97 -9.72
C ILE A 324 4.10 15.56 -10.68
N LYS A 325 5.09 16.44 -10.93
CA LYS A 325 6.18 16.15 -11.85
C LYS A 325 6.91 14.86 -11.46
N THR A 326 7.19 14.70 -10.17
CA THR A 326 7.89 13.52 -9.64
C THR A 326 7.06 12.25 -9.88
N ARG A 327 5.76 12.28 -9.59
CA ARG A 327 4.84 11.16 -9.85
C ARG A 327 4.74 10.84 -11.35
N THR A 328 4.62 11.85 -12.21
CA THR A 328 4.58 11.65 -13.66
C THR A 328 5.87 11.01 -14.17
N THR A 329 7.05 11.45 -13.70
CA THR A 329 8.32 10.80 -14.06
C THR A 329 8.38 9.35 -13.61
N ALA A 330 7.94 9.05 -12.38
CA ALA A 330 7.88 7.67 -11.89
C ALA A 330 6.95 6.79 -12.75
N VAL A 331 5.78 7.30 -13.14
CA VAL A 331 4.84 6.61 -14.04
C VAL A 331 5.43 6.37 -15.44
N ASN A 332 6.22 7.30 -15.97
CA ASN A 332 6.85 7.09 -17.28
C ASN A 332 7.93 5.99 -17.22
N VAL A 333 8.76 5.97 -16.18
CA VAL A 333 9.76 4.92 -15.96
C VAL A 333 9.08 3.55 -15.80
N ALA A 334 7.96 3.52 -15.07
CA ALA A 334 7.10 2.36 -14.92
C ALA A 334 6.61 1.79 -16.26
N ILE A 335 6.05 2.65 -17.11
CA ILE A 335 5.59 2.28 -18.44
C ILE A 335 6.74 1.70 -19.28
N ASP A 336 7.90 2.34 -19.30
CA ASP A 336 9.06 1.86 -20.06
C ASP A 336 9.52 0.46 -19.61
N ASN A 337 9.49 0.19 -18.30
CA ASN A 337 9.84 -1.13 -17.77
C ASN A 337 8.83 -2.21 -18.15
N ILE A 338 7.53 -1.89 -18.10
CA ILE A 338 6.47 -2.80 -18.56
C ILE A 338 6.62 -3.09 -20.05
N ILE A 339 6.89 -2.07 -20.88
CA ILE A 339 7.11 -2.24 -22.33
C ILE A 339 8.29 -3.19 -22.60
N LYS A 340 9.39 -3.08 -21.84
CA LYS A 340 10.53 -4.00 -21.95
C LYS A 340 10.14 -5.44 -21.66
N LEU A 341 9.35 -5.68 -20.61
CA LEU A 341 8.86 -7.02 -20.27
C LEU A 341 7.97 -7.57 -21.38
N ILE A 342 7.03 -6.77 -21.90
CA ILE A 342 6.15 -7.18 -23.00
C ILE A 342 6.96 -7.55 -24.24
N ASN A 343 7.94 -6.73 -24.61
CA ASN A 343 8.85 -7.02 -25.71
C ASN A 343 9.72 -8.27 -25.45
N GLY A 344 9.91 -8.64 -24.19
CA GLY A 344 10.57 -9.88 -23.75
C GLY A 344 9.66 -11.11 -23.71
N GLY A 345 8.41 -11.00 -24.17
CA GLY A 345 7.46 -12.12 -24.24
C GLY A 345 6.47 -12.22 -23.08
N TRP A 346 6.44 -11.25 -22.17
CA TRP A 346 5.41 -11.20 -21.13
C TRP A 346 4.07 -10.74 -21.68
N GLN A 347 2.98 -11.36 -21.24
CA GLN A 347 1.62 -11.08 -21.68
C GLN A 347 0.83 -10.33 -20.58
N PRO A 348 0.34 -9.11 -20.84
CA PRO A 348 -0.46 -8.38 -19.88
C PRO A 348 -1.92 -8.88 -19.88
N PHE A 349 -2.45 -9.14 -18.68
CA PHE A 349 -3.85 -9.49 -18.50
C PHE A 349 -4.36 -8.99 -17.15
N LYS A 350 -5.44 -8.18 -17.16
CA LYS A 350 -6.15 -7.67 -15.97
C LYS A 350 -5.22 -7.06 -14.88
N GLY A 351 -4.20 -6.32 -15.30
CA GLY A 351 -3.27 -5.68 -14.37
C GLY A 351 -2.18 -6.60 -13.82
N ARG A 352 -2.01 -7.80 -14.39
CA ARG A 352 -0.92 -8.73 -14.11
C ARG A 352 -0.13 -9.02 -15.39
N LEU A 353 1.11 -9.46 -15.24
CA LEU A 353 1.97 -9.90 -16.35
C LEU A 353 2.24 -11.39 -16.21
N PHE A 354 2.03 -12.14 -17.29
CA PHE A 354 2.22 -13.58 -17.35
C PHE A 354 3.36 -13.94 -18.30
N TYR A 355 4.14 -14.94 -17.94
CA TYR A 355 5.21 -15.47 -18.79
C TYR A 355 5.04 -16.97 -18.93
N PHE A 356 4.95 -17.44 -20.17
CA PHE A 356 4.79 -18.85 -20.47
C PHE A 356 6.14 -19.47 -20.82
N ILE A 357 6.52 -20.51 -20.08
CA ILE A 357 7.73 -21.29 -20.35
C ILE A 357 7.31 -22.55 -21.09
N SER A 358 7.70 -22.67 -22.35
CA SER A 358 7.23 -23.76 -23.22
C SER A 358 7.72 -25.15 -22.81
N HIS A 359 8.86 -25.26 -22.12
CA HIS A 359 9.46 -26.53 -21.72
C HIS A 359 8.74 -27.15 -20.51
N PRO A 360 8.16 -28.36 -20.62
CA PRO A 360 7.52 -29.03 -19.49
C PRO A 360 8.53 -29.47 -18.44
N MET A 361 8.16 -29.37 -17.16
CA MET A 361 8.99 -29.79 -16.01
C MET A 361 8.12 -30.18 -14.81
N GLY A 362 8.74 -30.75 -13.77
CA GLY A 362 8.09 -31.02 -12.48
C GLY A 362 7.70 -29.74 -11.75
N PHE A 363 6.70 -29.80 -10.87
CA PHE A 363 6.13 -28.64 -10.19
C PHE A 363 7.19 -27.82 -9.42
N ASP A 364 8.02 -28.48 -8.61
CA ASP A 364 9.01 -27.76 -7.79
C ASP A 364 10.08 -27.07 -8.66
N PHE A 365 10.42 -27.64 -9.81
CA PHE A 365 11.30 -27.00 -10.79
C PHE A 365 10.59 -25.82 -11.48
N ALA A 366 9.31 -25.99 -11.84
CA ALA A 366 8.49 -24.93 -12.42
C ALA A 366 8.40 -23.71 -11.49
N GLN A 367 8.17 -23.97 -10.20
CA GLN A 367 8.20 -22.95 -9.16
C GLN A 367 9.58 -22.28 -9.10
N SER A 368 10.68 -23.04 -9.08
CA SER A 368 12.04 -22.48 -9.06
C SER A 368 12.35 -21.61 -10.29
N GLU A 369 11.87 -21.96 -11.48
CA GLU A 369 12.01 -21.12 -12.68
C GLU A 369 11.26 -19.79 -12.56
N CYS A 370 10.04 -19.81 -11.99
CA CYS A 370 9.33 -18.57 -11.68
C CYS A 370 10.06 -17.75 -10.60
N GLU A 371 10.60 -18.38 -9.56
CA GLU A 371 11.35 -17.67 -8.50
C GLU A 371 12.62 -16.99 -9.03
N LYS A 372 13.32 -17.59 -10.02
CA LYS A 372 14.46 -16.94 -10.70
C LYS A 372 14.06 -15.65 -11.40
N LEU A 373 12.83 -15.59 -11.90
CA LEU A 373 12.21 -14.40 -12.48
C LEU A 373 11.59 -13.47 -11.41
N LYS A 374 11.83 -13.74 -10.11
CA LYS A 374 11.26 -13.03 -8.95
C LYS A 374 9.73 -13.01 -8.95
N THR A 375 9.14 -14.13 -9.34
CA THR A 375 7.71 -14.33 -9.51
C THR A 375 7.32 -15.72 -9.02
N VAL A 376 6.05 -16.09 -9.15
CA VAL A 376 5.48 -17.36 -8.68
C VAL A 376 4.56 -17.95 -9.76
N LEU A 377 4.19 -19.22 -9.60
CA LEU A 377 3.12 -19.84 -10.39
C LEU A 377 1.77 -19.13 -10.11
N PRO A 378 0.84 -19.07 -11.08
CA PRO A 378 -0.31 -18.20 -10.99
C PRO A 378 -1.38 -18.68 -10.04
N THR A 379 -1.89 -17.72 -9.27
CA THR A 379 -3.18 -17.79 -8.62
C THR A 379 -4.28 -17.37 -9.58
N ILE A 380 -5.37 -18.13 -9.60
CA ILE A 380 -6.53 -17.91 -10.45
C ILE A 380 -7.76 -17.78 -9.54
N VAL A 381 -8.35 -16.58 -9.51
CA VAL A 381 -9.49 -16.28 -8.62
C VAL A 381 -10.72 -15.80 -9.37
N THR A 382 -10.59 -15.48 -10.65
CA THR A 382 -11.69 -15.06 -11.51
C THR A 382 -11.84 -15.97 -12.73
N LYS A 383 -13.06 -16.03 -13.27
CA LYS A 383 -13.36 -16.88 -14.43
C LYS A 383 -12.61 -16.39 -15.68
N GLU A 384 -12.41 -15.08 -15.77
CA GLU A 384 -11.66 -14.47 -16.87
C GLU A 384 -10.19 -14.89 -16.85
N GLU A 385 -9.58 -15.00 -15.68
CA GLU A 385 -8.20 -15.49 -15.52
C GLU A 385 -8.10 -16.97 -15.85
N GLU A 386 -9.10 -17.77 -15.45
CA GLU A 386 -9.16 -19.18 -15.82
C GLU A 386 -9.13 -19.35 -17.34
N LEU A 387 -10.04 -18.67 -18.04
CA LEU A 387 -10.13 -18.75 -19.49
C LEU A 387 -8.85 -18.25 -20.20
N PHE A 388 -8.14 -17.30 -19.59
CA PHE A 388 -6.86 -16.82 -20.10
C PHE A 388 -5.77 -17.89 -19.94
N ILE A 389 -5.66 -18.53 -18.78
CA ILE A 389 -4.69 -19.61 -18.54
C ILE A 389 -5.02 -20.84 -19.39
N GLU A 390 -6.29 -21.18 -19.58
CA GLU A 390 -6.70 -22.25 -20.50
C GLU A 390 -6.26 -22.00 -21.95
N ALA A 391 -6.29 -20.75 -22.41
CA ALA A 391 -5.79 -20.42 -23.74
C ALA A 391 -4.29 -20.72 -23.86
N ILE A 392 -3.51 -20.42 -22.82
CA ILE A 392 -2.08 -20.77 -22.74
C ILE A 392 -1.91 -22.30 -22.64
N ALA A 393 -2.73 -22.96 -21.83
CA ALA A 393 -2.69 -24.42 -21.66
C ALA A 393 -2.89 -25.14 -23.01
N LYS A 394 -3.80 -24.67 -23.86
CA LYS A 394 -4.03 -25.20 -25.21
C LYS A 394 -2.84 -25.07 -26.16
N GLU A 395 -1.99 -24.05 -25.95
CA GLU A 395 -0.74 -23.91 -26.71
C GLU A 395 0.37 -24.83 -26.19
N SER A 396 0.21 -25.37 -24.98
CA SER A 396 1.13 -26.32 -24.38
C SER A 396 0.87 -27.75 -24.87
N SER A 397 1.93 -28.58 -24.83
CA SER A 397 1.84 -29.98 -25.26
C SER A 397 1.20 -30.91 -24.24
N LYS A 398 1.17 -30.53 -22.96
CA LYS A 398 0.77 -31.42 -21.84
C LYS A 398 -0.11 -30.77 -20.78
N GLY A 399 -0.47 -29.50 -20.92
CA GLY A 399 -1.07 -28.71 -19.84
C GLY A 399 -0.02 -27.86 -19.13
N VAL A 400 -0.49 -27.06 -18.17
CA VAL A 400 0.33 -26.08 -17.45
C VAL A 400 0.18 -26.19 -15.94
N TRP A 401 1.26 -25.86 -15.23
CA TRP A 401 1.24 -25.75 -13.78
C TRP A 401 0.64 -24.42 -13.33
N ILE A 402 -0.19 -24.47 -12.30
CA ILE A 402 -0.70 -23.29 -11.57
C ILE A 402 -0.23 -23.32 -10.11
N GLY A 403 -0.36 -22.21 -9.40
CA GLY A 403 0.18 -22.06 -8.05
C GLY A 403 -0.61 -22.73 -6.92
N LEU A 404 -1.55 -23.63 -7.23
CA LEU A 404 -2.35 -24.33 -6.22
C LEU A 404 -1.64 -25.63 -5.83
N LYS A 405 -1.35 -25.78 -4.55
CA LYS A 405 -0.69 -26.97 -4.00
C LYS A 405 -1.36 -27.39 -2.70
N LYS A 406 -1.34 -28.68 -2.40
CA LYS A 406 -1.84 -29.24 -1.15
C LYS A 406 -0.80 -29.03 -0.05
N ASP A 407 -1.27 -28.55 1.10
CA ASP A 407 -0.52 -28.46 2.35
C ASP A 407 -1.25 -29.30 3.40
N GLY A 408 -0.71 -30.49 3.67
CA GLY A 408 -1.38 -31.55 4.42
C GLY A 408 -2.66 -32.02 3.72
N PHE A 409 -3.82 -31.63 4.25
CA PHE A 409 -5.13 -32.01 3.69
C PHE A 409 -5.86 -30.84 3.03
N SER A 410 -5.22 -29.68 2.84
CA SER A 410 -5.88 -28.46 2.36
C SER A 410 -5.16 -27.83 1.19
N TRP A 411 -5.91 -27.37 0.19
CA TRP A 411 -5.38 -26.59 -0.92
C TRP A 411 -4.96 -25.19 -0.49
N ARG A 412 -3.77 -24.74 -0.93
CA ARG A 412 -3.22 -23.41 -0.67
C ARG A 412 -2.54 -22.86 -1.92
N TRP A 413 -2.71 -21.57 -2.16
CA TRP A 413 -1.99 -20.85 -3.21
C TRP A 413 -0.58 -20.49 -2.74
N LEU A 414 0.41 -20.63 -3.62
CA LEU A 414 1.81 -20.29 -3.33
C LEU A 414 2.02 -18.80 -3.02
N ASP A 415 1.18 -17.90 -3.54
CA ASP A 415 1.26 -16.46 -3.27
C ASP A 415 0.61 -16.05 -1.93
N GLY A 416 0.07 -17.02 -1.18
CA GLY A 416 -0.62 -16.79 0.09
C GLY A 416 -2.08 -16.33 -0.05
N THR A 417 -2.60 -16.20 -1.27
CA THR A 417 -4.02 -15.92 -1.48
C THR A 417 -4.88 -17.01 -0.85
N PRO A 418 -5.95 -16.68 -0.11
CA PRO A 418 -6.83 -17.69 0.45
C PRO A 418 -7.49 -18.54 -0.64
N TYR A 419 -7.41 -19.86 -0.51
CA TYR A 419 -8.14 -20.77 -1.40
C TYR A 419 -9.65 -20.71 -1.12
N ASN A 420 -10.46 -20.59 -2.18
CA ASN A 420 -11.92 -20.58 -2.11
C ASN A 420 -12.50 -21.68 -3.00
N ALA A 421 -13.03 -22.74 -2.39
CA ALA A 421 -13.64 -23.87 -3.09
C ALA A 421 -14.90 -23.49 -3.91
N ASN A 422 -15.56 -22.37 -3.61
CA ASN A 422 -16.71 -21.89 -4.39
C ASN A 422 -16.30 -21.19 -5.71
N SER A 423 -15.01 -20.90 -5.88
CA SER A 423 -14.44 -20.21 -7.03
C SER A 423 -13.34 -21.04 -7.71
N SER A 424 -13.36 -22.35 -7.53
CA SER A 424 -12.43 -23.29 -8.16
C SER A 424 -12.95 -23.77 -9.52
N TYR A 425 -12.02 -24.10 -10.42
CA TYR A 425 -12.34 -24.54 -11.78
C TYR A 425 -11.97 -26.01 -12.02
N TRP A 426 -12.21 -26.87 -11.02
CA TRP A 426 -12.03 -28.32 -11.13
C TRP A 426 -12.87 -28.94 -12.24
N ASN A 427 -12.24 -29.82 -13.02
CA ASN A 427 -12.94 -30.70 -13.94
C ASN A 427 -13.89 -31.63 -13.18
N GLU A 428 -15.01 -32.01 -13.80
CA GLU A 428 -16.06 -32.81 -13.18
C GLU A 428 -15.59 -34.22 -12.78
N LEU A 429 -14.57 -34.75 -13.48
CA LEU A 429 -13.99 -36.07 -13.20
C LEU A 429 -12.97 -36.05 -12.05
N SER A 430 -12.34 -34.91 -11.77
CA SER A 430 -11.36 -34.70 -10.67
C SER A 430 -12.00 -34.59 -9.29
N LYS A 431 -13.34 -34.65 -9.20
CA LYS A 431 -14.07 -34.70 -7.92
C LYS A 431 -14.06 -36.11 -7.28
N ILE A 432 -13.40 -37.08 -7.91
CA ILE A 432 -13.28 -38.47 -7.44
C ILE A 432 -11.85 -38.66 -6.94
N PRO A 433 -11.59 -38.74 -5.62
CA PRO A 433 -10.23 -38.88 -5.12
C PRO A 433 -9.61 -40.19 -5.60
N GLY A 434 -8.54 -40.08 -6.39
CA GLY A 434 -7.67 -41.19 -6.74
C GLY A 434 -6.87 -41.69 -5.53
N PRO A 435 -6.33 -42.92 -5.60
CA PRO A 435 -5.52 -43.51 -4.52
C PRO A 435 -4.09 -42.94 -4.41
N VAL A 436 -3.73 -41.91 -5.20
CA VAL A 436 -2.38 -41.35 -5.32
C VAL A 436 -2.32 -39.98 -4.63
N LEU A 437 -1.16 -39.63 -4.08
CA LEU A 437 -0.87 -38.31 -3.48
C LEU A 437 -0.77 -37.24 -4.59
N GLU A 438 -1.90 -36.90 -5.20
CA GLU A 438 -2.02 -35.78 -6.13
C GLU A 438 -2.07 -34.48 -5.30
N GLU A 439 -0.90 -33.87 -5.13
CA GLU A 439 -0.69 -32.69 -4.27
C GLU A 439 -0.54 -31.39 -5.05
N CYS A 440 -0.40 -31.46 -6.38
CA CYS A 440 -0.24 -30.31 -7.25
C CYS A 440 -1.43 -30.18 -8.20
N VAL A 441 -1.60 -29.01 -8.82
CA VAL A 441 -2.73 -28.75 -9.71
C VAL A 441 -2.26 -28.24 -11.04
N GLU A 442 -2.79 -28.85 -12.09
CA GLU A 442 -2.58 -28.44 -13.46
C GLU A 442 -3.85 -27.88 -14.10
N VAL A 443 -3.67 -27.11 -15.17
CA VAL A 443 -4.74 -26.79 -16.12
C VAL A 443 -4.48 -27.60 -17.38
N LEU A 444 -5.43 -28.46 -17.72
CA LEU A 444 -5.35 -29.36 -18.86
C LEU A 444 -5.31 -28.58 -20.19
N ASN A 445 -4.52 -29.09 -21.14
CA ASN A 445 -4.51 -28.55 -22.50
C ASN A 445 -5.75 -28.96 -23.32
N GLU A 446 -6.38 -30.09 -22.95
CA GLU A 446 -7.64 -30.56 -23.49
C GLU A 446 -8.61 -30.86 -22.34
N CYS A 447 -9.77 -30.19 -22.34
CA CYS A 447 -10.79 -30.38 -21.31
C CYS A 447 -12.20 -30.36 -21.92
N ASP A 448 -13.08 -31.20 -21.38
CA ASP A 448 -14.45 -31.38 -21.89
C ASP A 448 -15.36 -30.16 -21.64
N SER A 449 -15.08 -29.42 -20.56
CA SER A 449 -15.88 -28.27 -20.13
C SER A 449 -15.00 -27.02 -19.99
N PRO A 450 -15.01 -26.09 -20.98
CA PRO A 450 -14.25 -24.86 -20.90
C PRO A 450 -14.56 -24.06 -19.64
N GLY A 451 -13.51 -23.57 -18.98
CA GLY A 451 -13.58 -22.90 -17.70
C GLY A 451 -13.67 -23.81 -16.47
N LEU A 452 -13.48 -25.12 -16.63
CA LEU A 452 -13.47 -26.13 -15.56
C LEU A 452 -12.35 -27.16 -15.87
N CYS A 453 -11.12 -26.68 -16.06
CA CYS A 453 -10.03 -27.49 -16.60
C CYS A 453 -8.93 -27.81 -15.58
N TRP A 454 -9.17 -27.58 -14.28
CA TRP A 454 -8.22 -27.96 -13.24
C TRP A 454 -8.30 -29.45 -12.93
N GLU A 455 -7.15 -30.08 -12.79
CA GLU A 455 -7.02 -31.46 -12.34
C GLU A 455 -5.87 -31.56 -11.34
N ASP A 456 -6.06 -32.41 -10.33
CA ASP A 456 -5.00 -32.73 -9.38
C ASP A 456 -4.03 -33.70 -10.04
N ALA A 457 -2.74 -33.49 -9.78
CA ALA A 457 -1.68 -34.20 -10.45
C ALA A 457 -0.52 -34.50 -9.49
N ASP A 458 0.23 -35.56 -9.80
CA ASP A 458 1.50 -35.84 -9.17
C ASP A 458 2.47 -34.68 -9.44
N CYS A 459 3.06 -34.09 -8.40
CA CYS A 459 3.96 -32.95 -8.56
C CYS A 459 5.21 -33.27 -9.43
N THR A 460 5.52 -34.53 -9.67
CA THR A 460 6.63 -34.98 -10.54
C THR A 460 6.26 -35.00 -12.02
N ASP A 461 4.97 -34.85 -12.35
CA ASP A 461 4.49 -34.78 -13.72
C ASP A 461 5.09 -33.62 -14.50
N GLN A 462 5.17 -33.79 -15.81
CA GLN A 462 5.83 -32.83 -16.68
C GLN A 462 4.79 -31.90 -17.31
N ARG A 463 4.65 -30.68 -16.80
CA ARG A 463 3.77 -29.62 -17.32
C ARG A 463 4.54 -28.33 -17.52
N SER A 464 4.08 -27.49 -18.45
CA SER A 464 4.75 -26.23 -18.75
C SER A 464 4.44 -25.18 -17.67
N PRO A 465 5.43 -24.43 -17.13
CA PRO A 465 5.16 -23.37 -16.17
C PRO A 465 4.49 -22.16 -16.82
N VAL A 466 3.55 -21.56 -16.08
CA VAL A 466 3.17 -20.16 -16.27
C VAL A 466 3.65 -19.39 -15.04
N CYS A 467 4.31 -18.25 -15.21
CA CYS A 467 4.72 -17.39 -14.11
C CYS A 467 3.91 -16.10 -14.11
N VAL A 468 3.57 -15.53 -12.94
CA VAL A 468 2.77 -14.30 -12.84
C VAL A 468 3.31 -13.29 -11.83
N MET A 469 3.44 -12.04 -12.26
CA MET A 469 3.80 -10.94 -11.37
C MET A 469 2.80 -9.79 -11.44
N PHE A 470 2.71 -9.06 -10.33
CA PHE A 470 2.08 -7.76 -10.30
C PHE A 470 3.07 -6.71 -10.80
N PRO A 471 2.67 -5.81 -11.71
CA PRO A 471 3.50 -4.68 -12.11
C PRO A 471 3.93 -3.82 -10.91
N ASP A 472 3.13 -3.78 -9.84
CA ASP A 472 3.44 -3.04 -8.62
C ASP A 472 4.67 -3.58 -7.88
N SER A 473 4.96 -4.88 -8.03
CA SER A 473 6.17 -5.52 -7.51
C SER A 473 7.46 -5.03 -8.21
N ILE A 474 7.35 -4.29 -9.32
CA ILE A 474 8.48 -3.68 -10.04
C ILE A 474 8.89 -2.35 -9.38
N TYR A 475 8.04 -1.78 -8.50
CA TYR A 475 8.25 -0.44 -7.90
C TYR A 475 8.73 -0.44 -6.46
N LEU A 476 8.96 -1.61 -5.86
CA LEU A 476 9.52 -1.72 -4.51
C LEU A 476 11.03 -2.03 -4.62
N PRO A 477 11.91 -1.12 -4.16
CA PRO A 477 13.34 -1.38 -4.08
C PRO A 477 13.70 -2.47 -3.07
#